data_AF-A0A024A3V8-F1
#
_entry.id   AF-A0A024A3V8-F1
#
_cell.length_a   1.000
_cell.length_b   1.000
_cell.length_c   1.000
_cell.angle_alpha   90.00
_cell.angle_beta   90.00
_cell.angle_gamma   90.00
#
_symmetry.space_group_name_H-M   'P 1'
#
loop_
_entity.id
_entity.type
_entity.pdbx_description
1 polymer ?
#
loop_
_entity_poly.entity_id
_entity_poly.type
_entity_poly.pdbx_seq_one_letter_code
_entity_poly.pdbx_strand_id
1 'polypeptide(L)' 'AQTAIISTLKTGDVIITGDDVYGGTNRLFRNLAVNMGMEVIFVDMTDVSNLEKAMKDNVKLVWLETPTN' A
#
# COMPACT_ATOMS: atom_id res chain seq x y z
N ALA A 1 5.94 13.24 -2.72
CA ALA A 1 4.75 12.88 -3.53
C ALA A 1 3.83 11.87 -2.82
N GLN A 2 4.36 10.80 -2.20
CA GLN A 2 3.58 9.74 -1.53
C GLN A 2 2.48 10.25 -0.58
N THR A 3 2.81 11.20 0.31
CA THR A 3 1.82 11.79 1.24
C THR A 3 0.66 12.49 0.53
N ALA A 4 0.90 13.16 -0.60
CA ALA A 4 -0.15 13.83 -1.36
C ALA A 4 -1.11 12.80 -1.98
N ILE A 5 -0.60 11.69 -2.49
CA ILE A 5 -1.42 10.59 -3.04
C ILE A 5 -2.30 10.00 -1.92
N ILE A 6 -1.70 9.68 -0.77
CA ILE A 6 -2.43 9.11 0.37
C ILE A 6 -3.50 10.07 0.90
N SER A 7 -3.26 11.38 0.87
CA SER A 7 -4.26 12.36 1.30
C SER A 7 -5.52 12.41 0.44
N THR A 8 -5.54 11.74 -0.73
CA THR A 8 -6.74 11.60 -1.57
C THR A 8 -7.64 10.44 -1.14
N LEU A 9 -7.12 9.52 -0.31
CA LEU A 9 -7.83 8.36 0.20
C LEU A 9 -8.65 8.72 1.46
N LYS A 10 -9.62 7.86 1.78
CA LYS A 10 -10.54 8.03 2.91
C LYS A 10 -10.37 6.90 3.92
N THR A 11 -10.85 7.13 5.14
CA THR A 11 -10.95 6.08 6.16
C THR A 11 -11.76 4.89 5.64
N GLY A 12 -11.24 3.68 5.84
CA GLY A 12 -11.81 2.44 5.33
C GLY A 12 -11.32 2.01 3.94
N ASP A 13 -10.58 2.87 3.23
CA ASP A 13 -9.89 2.48 1.99
C ASP A 13 -8.71 1.55 2.30
N VAL A 14 -8.46 0.63 1.37
CA VAL A 14 -7.36 -0.34 1.47
C VAL A 14 -6.26 0.02 0.47
N ILE A 15 -5.02 -0.02 0.96
CA ILE A 15 -3.80 0.10 0.18
C ILE A 15 -3.14 -1.28 0.11
N ILE A 16 -2.79 -1.73 -1.09
CA ILE A 16 -1.91 -2.88 -1.28
C ILE A 16 -0.53 -2.36 -1.66
N THR A 17 0.53 -2.85 -1.04
CA THR A 17 1.91 -2.44 -1.35
C THR A 17 2.83 -3.66 -1.38
N GLY A 18 3.93 -3.55 -2.15
CA GLY A 18 5.06 -4.48 -2.03
C GLY A 18 5.57 -4.57 -0.59
N ASP A 19 6.02 -5.76 -0.19
CA ASP A 19 6.71 -5.99 1.08
C ASP A 19 8.14 -5.41 1.09
N ASP A 20 8.79 -5.38 -0.08
CA ASP A 20 10.06 -4.72 -0.34
C ASP A 20 9.85 -3.36 -1.06
N VAL A 21 9.68 -2.30 -0.26
CA VAL A 21 9.59 -0.91 -0.73
C VAL A 21 10.54 -0.03 0.08
N TYR A 22 10.90 1.13 -0.46
CA TYR A 22 11.76 2.08 0.24
C TYR A 22 11.36 2.25 1.71
N GLY A 23 12.34 2.19 2.63
CA GLY A 23 12.07 2.15 4.07
C GLY A 23 11.23 3.33 4.59
N GLY A 24 11.34 4.51 3.97
CA GLY A 24 10.48 5.65 4.27
C GLY A 24 9.02 5.44 3.88
N THR A 25 8.77 4.75 2.77
CA THR A 25 7.45 4.38 2.26
C THR A 25 6.81 3.32 3.14
N ASN A 26 7.58 2.29 3.51
CA ASN A 26 7.16 1.27 4.46
C ASN A 26 6.71 1.90 5.80
N ARG A 27 7.52 2.80 6.36
CA ARG A 27 7.18 3.53 7.60
C ARG A 27 5.94 4.41 7.44
N LEU A 28 5.81 5.09 6.31
CA LEU A 28 4.69 5.97 6.04
C LEU A 28 3.38 5.18 5.91
N PHE A 29 3.37 4.01 5.27
CA PHE A 29 2.18 3.17 5.25
C PHE A 29 1.86 2.54 6.61
N ARG A 30 2.86 1.97 7.31
CA ARG A 30 2.62 1.30 8.61
C ARG A 30 2.16 2.24 9.71
N ASN A 31 2.61 3.50 9.68
CA ASN A 31 2.32 4.44 10.76
C ASN A 31 1.27 5.47 10.33
N LEU A 32 1.55 6.22 9.26
CA LEU A 32 0.72 7.37 8.91
C LEU A 32 -0.60 6.93 8.27
N ALA A 33 -0.57 6.04 7.27
CA ALA A 33 -1.79 5.61 6.58
C ALA A 33 -2.74 4.87 7.54
N VAL A 34 -2.20 3.99 8.39
CA VAL A 34 -2.97 3.31 9.46
C VAL A 34 -3.60 4.31 10.42
N ASN A 35 -2.86 5.34 10.86
CA ASN A 35 -3.41 6.40 11.73
C ASN A 35 -4.49 7.27 11.05
N MET A 36 -4.49 7.34 9.71
CA MET A 36 -5.55 7.99 8.93
C MET A 36 -6.77 7.07 8.71
N GLY A 37 -6.77 5.86 9.28
CA GLY A 37 -7.86 4.91 9.23
C GLY A 37 -7.90 4.06 7.95
N MET A 38 -6.77 3.92 7.25
CA MET A 38 -6.63 3.06 6.08
C MET A 38 -6.13 1.67 6.51
N GLU A 39 -6.54 0.64 5.79
CA GLU A 39 -5.94 -0.70 5.90
C GLU A 39 -4.76 -0.78 4.91
N VAL A 40 -3.64 -1.38 5.33
CA VAL A 40 -2.50 -1.62 4.44
C VAL A 40 -2.17 -3.10 4.41
N ILE A 41 -2.14 -3.67 3.21
CA ILE A 41 -1.79 -5.06 2.95
C ILE A 41 -0.43 -5.08 2.26
N PHE A 42 0.53 -5.76 2.88
CA PHE A 42 1.86 -5.99 2.31
C PHE A 42 1.87 -7.34 1.59
N VAL A 43 2.32 -7.35 0.34
CA VAL A 43 2.26 -8.51 -0.55
C VAL A 43 3.62 -8.68 -1.24
N ASP A 44 4.09 -9.92 -1.35
CA ASP A 44 5.18 -10.26 -2.27
C ASP A 44 4.70 -10.09 -3.71
N MET A 45 5.15 -9.02 -4.35
CA MET A 45 4.77 -8.62 -5.71
C MET A 45 5.55 -9.33 -6.81
N THR A 46 6.42 -10.30 -6.47
CA THR A 46 7.10 -11.14 -7.47
C THR A 46 6.18 -12.21 -8.07
N ASP A 47 5.10 -12.55 -7.37
CA ASP A 47 4.01 -13.42 -7.82
C ASP A 47 2.68 -12.65 -7.88
N VAL A 48 2.21 -12.39 -9.10
CA VAL A 48 0.95 -11.66 -9.37
C VAL A 48 -0.27 -12.31 -8.70
N SER A 49 -0.26 -13.63 -8.48
CA SER A 49 -1.37 -14.32 -7.82
C SER A 49 -1.57 -13.86 -6.37
N ASN A 50 -0.53 -13.35 -5.72
CA ASN A 50 -0.64 -12.81 -4.36
C ASN A 50 -1.38 -11.47 -4.36
N LEU A 51 -1.16 -10.63 -5.38
CA LEU A 51 -1.93 -9.40 -5.56
C LEU A 51 -3.40 -9.71 -5.82
N GLU A 52 -3.69 -10.65 -6.72
CA GLU A 52 -5.07 -11.08 -7.02
C GLU A 52 -5.82 -11.55 -5.77
N LYS A 53 -5.17 -12.35 -4.91
CA LYS A 53 -5.76 -12.81 -3.63
C LYS A 53 -5.99 -11.68 -2.62
N ALA A 54 -5.18 -10.63 -2.67
CA ALA A 54 -5.28 -9.49 -1.76
C ALA A 54 -6.33 -8.46 -2.18
N MET A 55 -6.83 -8.51 -3.42
CA MET A 55 -7.84 -7.58 -3.93
C MET A 55 -9.17 -7.71 -3.19
N LYS A 56 -9.78 -6.55 -2.89
CA LYS A 56 -11.09 -6.38 -2.24
C LYS A 56 -11.80 -5.17 -2.86
N ASP A 57 -13.13 -5.05 -2.70
CA ASP A 57 -13.92 -3.94 -3.30
C ASP A 57 -13.51 -2.53 -2.82
N ASN A 58 -12.97 -2.45 -1.59
CA ASN A 58 -12.50 -1.21 -0.98
C ASN A 58 -11.00 -0.95 -1.21
N VAL A 59 -10.31 -1.72 -2.04
CA VAL A 59 -8.95 -1.38 -2.49
C VAL A 59 -9.01 -0.16 -3.41
N LYS A 60 -8.31 0.91 -3.02
CA LYS A 60 -8.25 2.18 -3.77
C LYS A 60 -6.84 2.57 -4.22
N LEU A 61 -5.83 1.87 -3.73
CA LEU A 61 -4.44 2.09 -4.14
C LEU A 61 -3.65 0.79 -4.16
N VAL A 62 -2.89 0.57 -5.24
CA VAL A 62 -1.83 -0.43 -5.30
C VAL A 62 -0.51 0.31 -5.50
N TRP A 63 0.45 0.11 -4.59
CA TRP A 63 1.78 0.75 -4.61
C TRP A 63 2.85 -0.27 -4.98
N LEU A 64 3.64 0.05 -6.01
CA LEU A 64 4.67 -0.81 -6.59
C LEU A 64 5.93 0.01 -6.87
N GLU A 65 7.09 -0.60 -6.61
CA GLU A 65 8.42 -0.03 -6.90
C GLU A 65 9.24 -1.09 -7.64
N THR A 66 9.88 -0.71 -8.75
CA THR A 66 10.70 -1.63 -9.56
C THR A 66 11.83 -0.88 -10.29
N PRO A 67 13.09 -1.38 -10.26
CA PRO A 67 13.59 -2.35 -9.29
C PRO A 67 13.40 -1.84 -7.86
N THR A 68 13.23 -2.74 -6.90
CA THR A 68 13.19 -2.34 -5.49
C THR A 68 14.57 -1.80 -5.09
N ASN A 69 14.60 -0.96 -4.05
CA ASN A 69 15.81 -0.26 -3.60
C ASN A 69 16.51 -0.96 -2.45
#